data_AF-A0A7Y8K3W4-F1
#
_entry.id   AF-A0A7Y8K3W4-F1
#
_cell.length_a   1.000
_cell.length_b   1.000
_cell.length_c   1.000
_cell.angle_alpha   90.00
_cell.angle_beta   90.00
_cell.angle_gamma   90.00
#
_symmetry.space_group_name_H-M   'P 1'
#
loop_
_entity.id
_entity.type
_entity.pdbx_description
1 polymer ?
#
loop_
_entity_poly.entity_id
_entity_poly.type
_entity_poly.pdbx_seq_one_letter_code
_entity_poly.pdbx_strand_id
1 'polypeptide(L)'
;MAFRDLIEDIDDVVFETLGDSAQIEGRAEPVLGMFMAPWKAPQFGKTQTAIREPRFEIRVRDSDGLTKGLLVTVDLPTLDGGGAYDLLQLEPGGDGLVALILRKRP
;
A
#
# COMPACT_ATOMS: atom_id res chain seq x y z
N MET A 1 3.59 29.15 -10.09
CA MET A 1 2.98 27.85 -9.77
C MET A 1 2.43 27.30 -11.06
N ALA A 2 3.09 26.26 -11.58
CA ALA A 2 2.58 25.49 -12.69
C ALA A 2 1.46 24.57 -12.20
N PHE A 3 0.63 24.07 -13.12
CA PHE A 3 -0.41 23.09 -12.81
C PHE A 3 0.14 21.85 -12.09
N ARG A 4 1.37 21.42 -12.40
CA ARG A 4 2.02 20.27 -11.76
C ARG A 4 2.29 20.52 -10.28
N ASP A 5 2.80 21.70 -9.93
CA ASP A 5 3.10 22.08 -8.55
C ASP A 5 1.82 22.03 -7.69
N LEU A 6 0.69 22.52 -8.22
CA LEU A 6 -0.61 22.47 -7.54
C LEU A 6 -1.16 21.05 -7.36
N ILE A 7 -0.93 20.16 -8.32
CA ILE A 7 -1.32 18.75 -8.19
C ILE A 7 -0.47 18.05 -7.12
N GLU A 8 0.83 18.35 -7.07
CA GLU A 8 1.71 17.81 -6.04
C GLU A 8 1.29 18.25 -4.63
N ASP A 9 0.95 19.54 -4.46
CA ASP A 9 0.42 20.07 -3.19
C ASP A 9 -0.89 19.38 -2.76
N ILE A 10 -1.80 19.13 -3.71
CA ILE A 10 -3.06 18.43 -3.43
C ILE A 10 -2.78 16.98 -3.01
N ASP A 11 -1.93 16.28 -3.75
CA ASP A 11 -1.59 14.90 -3.42
C ASP A 11 -1.00 14.85 -2.01
N ASP A 12 -0.09 15.75 -1.65
CA ASP A 12 0.57 15.78 -0.33
C ASP A 12 -0.44 15.87 0.80
N VAL A 13 -1.42 16.77 0.71
CA VAL A 13 -2.49 16.89 1.71
C VAL A 13 -3.38 15.65 1.77
N VAL A 14 -3.71 15.06 0.61
CA VAL A 14 -4.58 13.88 0.54
C VAL A 14 -3.93 12.68 1.23
N PHE A 15 -2.65 12.42 0.95
CA PHE A 15 -1.93 11.30 1.55
C PHE A 15 -1.66 11.54 3.04
N GLU A 16 -1.36 12.77 3.46
CA GLU A 16 -1.20 13.10 4.88
C GLU A 16 -2.50 12.88 5.67
N THR A 17 -3.65 13.21 5.08
CA THR A 17 -4.94 13.17 5.79
C THR A 17 -5.62 11.79 5.73
N LEU A 18 -5.50 11.09 4.60
CA LEU A 18 -6.27 9.88 4.30
C LEU A 18 -5.41 8.63 4.09
N GLY A 19 -4.08 8.78 4.04
CA GLY A 19 -3.17 7.66 3.82
C GLY A 19 -3.06 6.77 5.05
N ASP A 20 -3.09 5.46 4.81
CA ASP A 20 -2.63 4.46 5.76
C ASP A 20 -1.11 4.52 5.85
N SER A 21 -0.55 4.40 7.06
CA SER A 21 0.89 4.44 7.26
C SER A 21 1.48 3.03 7.30
N ALA A 22 2.63 2.84 6.65
CA ALA A 22 3.38 1.59 6.70
C ALA A 22 4.89 1.86 6.90
N GLN A 23 5.49 1.15 7.85
CA GLN A 23 6.94 1.15 8.04
C GLN A 23 7.58 0.11 7.13
N ILE A 24 8.48 0.55 6.26
CA ILE A 24 9.23 -0.33 5.36
C ILE A 24 10.66 -0.51 5.90
N GLU A 25 11.13 -1.75 5.89
CA GLU A 25 12.51 -2.09 6.23
C GLU A 25 13.52 -1.30 5.38
N GLY A 26 14.47 -0.65 6.05
CA GLY A 26 15.47 0.19 5.40
C GLY A 26 15.06 1.66 5.23
N ARG A 27 13.84 2.05 5.63
CA ARG A 27 13.41 3.45 5.69
C ARG A 27 13.25 3.95 7.11
N ALA A 28 13.70 5.18 7.33
CA ALA A 28 13.54 5.88 8.60
C ALA A 28 12.11 6.40 8.78
N GLU A 29 11.51 6.91 7.69
CA GLU A 29 10.18 7.49 7.71
C GLU A 29 9.11 6.49 7.22
N PRO A 30 7.91 6.51 7.82
CA PRO A 30 6.80 5.71 7.37
C PRO A 30 6.32 6.18 6.00
N VAL A 31 5.92 5.23 5.15
CA VAL A 31 5.36 5.52 3.84
C VAL A 31 3.84 5.58 3.96
N LEU A 32 3.26 6.65 3.42
CA LEU A 32 1.82 6.84 3.34
C LEU A 32 1.31 6.21 2.04
N GLY A 33 0.24 5.44 2.15
CA GLY A 33 -0.35 4.73 1.03
C GLY A 33 -1.79 4.33 1.30
N MET A 34 -2.36 3.55 0.40
CA MET A 34 -3.70 2.97 0.58
C MET A 34 -3.56 1.47 0.75
N PHE A 35 -3.98 0.94 1.90
CA PHE A 35 -3.98 -0.50 2.15
C PHE A 35 -5.31 -1.12 1.75
N MET A 36 -5.23 -2.12 0.89
CA MET A 36 -6.39 -2.88 0.46
C MET A 36 -6.12 -4.37 0.63
N ALA A 37 -6.87 -5.00 1.53
CA ALA A 37 -6.71 -6.42 1.79
C ALA A 37 -8.05 -7.17 1.63
N PRO A 38 -8.36 -7.59 0.40
CA PRO A 38 -9.63 -8.17 0.01
C PRO A 38 -9.82 -9.64 0.46
N TRP A 39 -9.31 -10.03 1.63
CA TRP A 39 -9.41 -11.42 2.13
C TRP A 39 -10.84 -11.86 2.48
N LYS A 40 -11.79 -10.92 2.58
CA LYS A 40 -13.18 -11.24 2.92
C LYS A 40 -13.96 -11.53 1.65
N ALA A 41 -14.13 -12.82 1.36
CA ALA A 41 -15.10 -13.28 0.36
C ALA A 41 -16.50 -12.71 0.68
N PRO A 42 -17.35 -12.47 -0.33
CA PRO A 42 -18.73 -12.05 -0.10
C PRO A 42 -19.42 -13.03 0.87
N GLN A 43 -20.02 -12.50 1.94
CA GLN A 43 -20.74 -13.34 2.92
C GLN A 43 -22.03 -13.96 2.33
N PHE A 44 -22.53 -13.41 1.21
CA PHE A 44 -23.70 -13.88 0.49
C PHE A 44 -23.38 -14.07 -1.00
N GLY A 45 -23.79 -15.22 -1.54
CA GLY A 45 -23.46 -15.64 -2.91
C GLY A 45 -22.19 -16.51 -2.91
N LYS A 46 -22.33 -17.76 -3.34
CA LYS A 46 -21.26 -18.79 -3.33
C LYS A 46 -20.17 -18.56 -4.40
N THR A 47 -19.89 -17.31 -4.75
CA THR A 47 -18.82 -17.00 -5.70
C THR A 47 -17.51 -17.02 -4.94
N GLN A 48 -16.73 -18.09 -5.10
CA GLN A 48 -15.33 -18.13 -4.71
C GLN A 48 -14.57 -17.12 -5.59
N THR A 49 -14.54 -15.85 -5.18
CA THR A 49 -13.56 -14.92 -5.73
C THR A 49 -12.19 -15.40 -5.26
N ALA A 50 -11.26 -15.60 -6.18
CA ALA A 50 -9.87 -15.90 -5.83
C ALA A 50 -9.42 -14.90 -4.76
N ILE A 51 -8.93 -15.41 -3.63
CA ILE A 51 -8.38 -14.58 -2.55
C ILE A 51 -7.31 -13.71 -3.19
N ARG A 52 -7.57 -12.40 -3.27
CA ARG A 52 -6.63 -11.45 -3.85
C ARG A 52 -5.59 -11.10 -2.79
N GLU A 53 -4.34 -11.02 -3.22
CA GLU A 53 -3.21 -10.67 -2.37
C GLU A 53 -3.41 -9.27 -1.78
N PRO A 54 -3.05 -9.02 -0.50
CA PRO A 54 -3.05 -7.68 0.05
C PRO A 54 -2.18 -6.74 -0.78
N ARG A 55 -2.70 -5.55 -1.06
CA ARG A 55 -2.03 -4.51 -1.85
C ARG A 55 -1.86 -3.27 -1.00
N PHE A 56 -0.70 -2.64 -1.09
CA PHE A 56 -0.45 -1.34 -0.49
C PHE A 56 0.01 -0.38 -1.58
N GLU A 57 -0.85 0.56 -1.94
CA GLU A 57 -0.59 1.50 -3.04
C GLU A 57 0.12 2.74 -2.51
N ILE A 58 1.32 3.00 -3.01
CA ILE A 58 2.17 4.12 -2.61
C ILE A 58 2.50 4.97 -3.82
N ARG A 59 3.06 6.15 -3.61
CA ARG A 59 3.51 7.02 -4.70
C ARG A 59 4.76 6.46 -5.37
N VAL A 60 4.92 6.72 -6.67
CA VAL A 60 6.14 6.33 -7.41
C VAL A 60 7.40 6.91 -6.78
N ARG A 61 7.39 8.16 -6.29
CA ARG A 61 8.54 8.77 -5.59
C ARG A 61 8.97 7.97 -4.36
N ASP A 62 8.01 7.39 -3.67
CA ASP A 62 8.22 6.55 -2.50
C ASP A 62 8.50 5.09 -2.86
N SER A 63 8.52 4.72 -4.14
CA SER A 63 8.85 3.34 -4.55
C SER A 63 10.35 3.13 -4.80
N ASP A 64 11.16 4.20 -4.80
CA ASP A 64 12.58 4.10 -5.12
C ASP A 64 13.37 3.29 -4.08
N GLY A 65 14.26 2.43 -4.57
CA GLY A 65 15.08 1.53 -3.73
C GLY A 65 14.34 0.36 -3.08
N LEU A 66 13.03 0.19 -3.29
CA LEU A 66 12.28 -0.94 -2.75
C LEU A 66 12.61 -2.24 -3.49
N THR A 67 12.85 -3.31 -2.73
CA THR A 67 13.20 -4.63 -3.27
C THR A 67 12.31 -5.73 -2.70
N LYS A 68 12.15 -6.81 -3.47
CA LYS A 68 11.38 -7.98 -3.04
C LYS A 68 12.01 -8.61 -1.79
N GLY A 69 11.18 -9.00 -0.83
CA GLY A 69 11.57 -9.63 0.43
C GLY A 69 11.69 -8.68 1.62
N LEU A 70 11.59 -7.35 1.41
CA LEU A 70 11.58 -6.38 2.50
C LEU A 70 10.36 -6.59 3.41
N LEU A 71 10.57 -6.39 4.71
CA LEU A 71 9.49 -6.34 5.68
C LEU A 71 8.72 -5.01 5.56
N VAL A 72 7.41 -5.11 5.39
CA VAL A 72 6.46 -4.00 5.40
C VAL A 72 5.53 -4.20 6.59
N THR A 73 5.56 -3.27 7.55
CA THR A 73 4.66 -3.27 8.70
C THR A 73 3.59 -2.22 8.49
N VAL A 74 2.34 -2.64 8.27
CA VAL A 74 1.21 -1.73 8.10
C VAL A 74 0.64 -1.38 9.46
N ASP A 75 0.60 -0.09 9.78
CA ASP A 75 0.10 0.44 11.06
C ASP A 75 -1.42 0.63 11.01
N LEU A 76 -2.13 -0.50 11.00
CA LEU A 76 -3.58 -0.56 11.06
C LEU A 76 -4.02 -1.52 12.18
N PRO A 77 -5.28 -1.46 12.64
CA PRO A 77 -5.82 -2.49 13.50
C PRO A 77 -5.70 -3.88 12.84
N THR A 78 -5.42 -4.92 13.62
CA THR A 78 -5.28 -6.30 13.11
C THR A 78 -6.52 -6.78 12.37
N LEU A 79 -7.71 -6.30 12.77
CA LEU A 79 -8.99 -6.63 12.13
C LEU A 79 -9.13 -5.98 10.73
N ASP A 80 -8.47 -4.84 10.53
CA ASP A 80 -8.39 -4.12 9.26
C ASP A 80 -7.16 -4.53 8.44
N GLY A 81 -6.38 -5.49 8.95
CA GLY A 81 -5.22 -6.08 8.28
C GLY A 81 -3.88 -5.48 8.59
N GLY A 82 -3.75 -4.70 9.66
CA GLY A 82 -2.42 -4.32 10.10
C GLY A 82 -1.56 -5.51 10.51
N GLY A 83 -0.25 -5.28 10.49
CA GLY A 83 0.76 -6.27 10.85
C GLY A 83 1.91 -6.36 9.85
N ALA A 84 2.68 -7.44 9.98
CA ALA A 84 3.91 -7.67 9.24
C ALA A 84 3.68 -8.45 7.93
N TYR A 85 4.22 -7.90 6.85
CA TYR A 85 4.11 -8.44 5.49
C TYR A 85 5.48 -8.51 4.82
N ASP A 86 5.67 -9.50 3.96
CA ASP A 86 6.75 -9.53 2.98
C ASP A 86 6.33 -8.82 1.70
N LEU A 87 7.19 -7.94 1.18
CA LEU A 87 7.04 -7.38 -0.16
C LEU A 87 7.32 -8.45 -1.22
N LEU A 88 6.31 -8.93 -1.92
CA LEU A 88 6.47 -9.92 -3.00
C LEU A 88 6.83 -9.28 -4.33
N GLN A 89 6.18 -8.17 -4.66
CA GLN A 89 6.31 -7.54 -5.98
C GLN A 89 5.88 -6.07 -5.94
N LEU A 90 6.46 -5.29 -6.85
CA LEU A 90 6.04 -3.93 -7.16
C LEU A 90 5.35 -3.93 -8.52
N GLU A 91 4.16 -3.35 -8.60
CA GLU A 91 3.37 -3.20 -9.82
C GLU A 91 3.10 -1.72 -10.08
N PRO A 92 3.76 -1.09 -11.06
CA PRO A 92 3.47 0.29 -11.45
C PRO A 92 2.08 0.41 -12.09
N GLY A 93 1.22 1.29 -11.55
CA GLY A 93 -0.15 1.51 -12.04
C GLY A 93 -0.22 2.40 -13.29
N GLY A 94 0.79 3.25 -13.51
CA GLY A 94 0.82 4.23 -14.61
C GLY A 94 0.07 5.53 -14.34
N ASP A 95 -0.55 5.65 -13.16
CA ASP A 95 -1.27 6.80 -12.61
C ASP A 95 -0.43 7.61 -11.61
N GLY A 96 0.86 7.30 -11.47
CA GLY A 96 1.74 7.89 -10.46
C GLY A 96 1.79 7.10 -9.15
N LEU A 97 1.08 5.97 -9.08
CA LEU A 97 1.11 5.03 -7.95
C LEU A 97 1.78 3.71 -8.32
N VAL A 98 2.29 3.04 -7.29
CA VAL A 98 2.87 1.71 -7.35
C VAL A 98 2.18 0.85 -6.32
N ALA A 99 1.58 -0.25 -6.77
CA ALA A 99 1.00 -1.25 -5.89
C ALA A 99 2.10 -2.19 -5.39
N LEU A 100 2.31 -2.21 -4.07
CA LEU A 100 3.11 -3.19 -3.39
C LEU A 100 2.25 -4.43 -3.12
N ILE A 101 2.61 -5.55 -3.72
CA ILE A 101 1.96 -6.84 -3.49
C ILE A 101 2.58 -7.46 -2.25
N LEU A 102 1.75 -7.71 -1.25
CA LEU A 102 2.18 -8.11 0.07
C LEU A 102 1.77 -9.55 0.38
N ARG A 103 2.59 -10.24 1.18
CA ARG A 103 2.27 -11.55 1.75
C ARG A 103 2.37 -11.50 3.26
N LYS A 104 1.28 -11.88 3.94
CA LYS A 104 1.28 -11.92 5.41
C LYS A 104 2.33 -12.92 5.91
N ARG A 105 3.18 -12.51 6.85
CA ARG A 105 4.09 -13.43 7.52
C ARG A 105 3.30 -14.37 8.45
N PRO A 106 3.67 -15.66 8.51
CA PRO A 106 3.01 -16.65 9.39
C PRO A 106 3.22 -16.37 10.87
#